data_AF-A0A418LUN6-F1
#
_entry.id   AF-A0A418LUN6-F1
#
_cell.length_a   1.000
_cell.length_b   1.000
_cell.length_c   1.000
_cell.angle_alpha   90.00
_cell.angle_beta   90.00
_cell.angle_gamma   90.00
#
_symmetry.space_group_name_H-M   'P 1'
#
loop_
_entity.id
_entity.type
_entity.pdbx_description
1 polymer ?
#
loop_
_entity_poly.entity_id
_entity_poly.type
_entity_poly.pdbx_seq_one_letter_code
_entity_poly.pdbx_strand_id
1 'polypeptide(L)' 'LKELARRWKPEILDGFTKQGTHQAMDDIRESVAELAYYREHFIKL' A
#
# COMPACT_ATOMS: atom_id res chain seq x y z
N LEU A 1 -4.89 -6.30 3.06
CA LEU A 1 -5.53 -4.99 2.80
C LEU A 1 -5.60 -4.69 1.31
N LYS A 2 -4.49 -4.82 0.57
CA LYS A 2 -4.45 -4.63 -0.89
C LYS A 2 -5.58 -5.31 -1.67
N GLU A 3 -5.83 -6.60 -1.44
CA GLU A 3 -6.91 -7.32 -2.13
C GLU A 3 -8.32 -6.83 -1.75
N LEU A 4 -8.52 -6.33 -0.52
CA LEU A 4 -9.79 -5.71 -0.12
C LEU A 4 -9.94 -4.33 -0.76
N ALA A 5 -8.88 -3.52 -0.75
CA ALA A 5 -8.83 -2.23 -1.44
C ALA A 5 -9.16 -2.42 -2.94
N ARG A 6 -8.58 -3.44 -3.59
CA ARG A 6 -8.88 -3.76 -4.99
C ARG A 6 -10.35 -4.05 -5.26
N ARG A 7 -11.03 -4.73 -4.35
CA ARG A 7 -12.43 -5.15 -4.52
C ARG A 7 -13.43 -4.08 -4.09
N TRP A 8 -13.10 -3.30 -3.05
CA TRP A 8 -14.06 -2.41 -2.39
C TRP A 8 -13.80 -0.93 -2.67
N LYS A 9 -12.58 -0.55 -3.05
CA LYS A 9 -12.20 0.83 -3.38
C LYS A 9 -11.00 0.83 -4.35
N PRO A 10 -11.19 0.41 -5.61
CA PRO A 10 -10.08 0.24 -6.56
C PRO A 10 -9.32 1.55 -6.83
N GLU A 11 -9.98 2.71 -6.71
CA GLU A 11 -9.43 4.05 -6.94
C GLU A 11 -8.18 4.37 -6.11
N ILE A 12 -8.04 3.78 -4.91
CA ILE A 12 -6.88 4.05 -4.06
C ILE A 12 -5.65 3.22 -4.44
N LEU A 13 -5.78 2.22 -5.32
CA LEU A 13 -4.64 1.39 -5.72
C LEU A 13 -3.61 2.15 -6.55
N ASP A 14 -4.06 3.12 -7.36
CA ASP A 14 -3.18 3.89 -8.23
C ASP A 14 -2.33 4.91 -7.45
N GLY A 15 -2.71 5.22 -6.21
CA GLY A 15 -2.00 6.17 -5.34
C GLY A 15 -0.77 5.60 -4.63
N PHE A 16 -0.52 4.28 -4.73
CA PHE A 16 0.67 3.66 -4.12
C PHE A 16 1.34 2.68 -5.08
N THR A 17 2.57 3.00 -5.50
CA THR A 17 3.39 2.15 -6.38
C THR A 17 4.72 1.82 -5.71
N LYS A 18 5.08 0.53 -5.68
CA LYS A 18 6.40 0.07 -5.20
C LYS A 18 7.45 0.33 -6.27
N GLN A 19 8.62 0.82 -5.87
CA GLN A 19 9.74 1.08 -6.77
C GLN A 19 10.51 -0.18 -7.11
N GLY A 20 10.54 -1.18 -6.22
CA GLY A 20 11.12 -2.49 -6.52
C GLY A 20 12.64 -2.45 -6.72
N THR A 21 13.37 -1.81 -5.80
CA THR A 21 14.84 -1.66 -5.86
C THR A 21 15.62 -2.95 -5.57
N HIS A 22 14.94 -4.07 -5.31
CA HIS A 22 15.52 -5.39 -4.98
C HIS A 22 16.50 -5.38 -3.80
N GLN A 23 16.32 -4.43 -2.88
CA GLN A 23 17.02 -4.40 -1.60
C GLN A 23 16.06 -4.80 -0.49
N ALA A 24 16.42 -5.79 0.32
CA ALA A 24 15.54 -6.31 1.37
C ALA A 24 15.10 -5.24 2.37
N MET A 25 15.97 -4.27 2.68
CA MET A 25 15.62 -3.16 3.58
C MET A 25 14.60 -2.22 2.96
N ASP A 26 14.69 -1.97 1.65
CA ASP A 26 13.74 -1.11 0.95
C ASP A 26 12.39 -1.82 0.79
N ASP A 27 12.38 -3.12 0.51
CA ASP A 27 11.15 -3.92 0.46
C ASP A 27 10.35 -3.85 1.77
N ILE A 28 11.05 -3.84 2.92
CA ILE A 28 10.43 -3.66 4.24
C ILE A 28 9.85 -2.25 4.37
N ARG A 29 10.63 -1.21 4.01
CA ARG A 29 10.17 0.18 4.08
C ARG A 29 8.95 0.42 3.19
N GLU A 30 8.96 -0.11 1.97
CA GLU A 30 7.84 -0.05 1.03
C GLU A 30 6.60 -0.75 1.58
N SER A 31 6.76 -1.90 2.24
CA SER A 31 5.63 -2.63 2.83
C SER A 31 5.02 -1.88 4.03
N VAL A 32 5.84 -1.18 4.82
CA VAL A 32 5.36 -0.31 5.91
C VAL A 32 4.65 0.92 5.33
N ALA A 33 5.20 1.54 4.29
CA ALA A 33 4.58 2.68 3.62
C ALA A 33 3.23 2.30 2.98
N GLU A 34 3.14 1.12 2.37
CA GLU A 34 1.89 0.57 1.82
C GLU A 34 0.81 0.44 2.90
N LEU A 35 1.18 -0.08 4.08
CA LEU A 35 0.25 -0.22 5.20
C LEU A 35 -0.19 1.14 5.74
N ALA A 36 0.72 2.11 5.86
CA ALA A 36 0.43 3.46 6.31
C ALA A 36 -0.55 4.17 5.36
N TYR A 37 -0.34 4.04 4.04
CA TYR A 37 -1.23 4.57 3.02
C TYR A 37 -2.64 3.97 3.11
N TYR A 38 -2.76 2.64 3.26
CA TYR A 38 -4.07 2.02 3.46
C TYR A 38 -4.72 2.44 4.78
N ARG A 39 -3.94 2.71 5.83
CA ARG A 39 -4.48 3.22 7.08
C ARG A 39 -5.13 4.59 6.91
N GLU A 40 -4.53 5.49 6.12
CA GLU A 40 -5.04 6.85 5.92
C GLU A 40 -6.20 6.90 4.90
N HIS A 41 -6.13 6.11 3.83
CA HIS A 41 -7.06 6.23 2.70
C HIS A 41 -8.14 5.14 2.61
N PHE A 42 -7.97 4.03 3.35
CA PHE A 42 -8.87 2.87 3.30
C PHE A 42 -9.49 2.51 4.64
N ILE A 43 -8.74 2.55 5.73
CA ILE A 43 -9.23 2.19 7.07
C ILE A 43 -9.82 3.43 7.73
N LYS A 44 -11.09 3.35 8.15
CA LYS A 44 -11.75 4.40 8.93
C LYS A 44 -11.55 4.06 10.41
N LEU A 45 -10.57 4.72 11.04
CA LEU A 45 -10.33 4.69 12.49
C LEU A 45 -11.11 5.78 13.20
#